data_AF-A0AAW1JZ94-F1
#
_entry.id   AF-A0AAW1JZ94-F1
#
_cell.length_a   1.000
_cell.length_b   1.000
_cell.length_c   1.000
_cell.angle_alpha   90.00
_cell.angle_beta   90.00
_cell.angle_gamma   90.00
#
_symmetry.space_group_name_H-M   'P 1'
#
loop_
_entity.id
_entity.type
_entity.pdbx_description
1 polymer ?
#
loop_
_entity_poly.entity_id
_entity_poly.type
_entity_poly.pdbx_seq_one_letter_code
_entity_poly.pdbx_strand_id
1 'polypeptide(L)'
;MYYNSPAKQLDAAQLEGLLKISRKVVVAGDFNATHVNWGCRRNNANGNTLNAFTMNSDALLYFPSEPTHIPANGTNPSTVDLVLAVNVKDIGDMNVETTSSDHAVVIFDLGEGAAVDVNITRNDYSKANWLLFRKIMNEQSVTHNINTVEELDKIVETFTNSITSAIKKTIPQKTINPYKFNELPPQIVAHIAERNRHRRLYQRTRDPLHHQQMKQYSRIIRQEIAEYRSTSYAKRLRGVNVKDGTVWKLNKHLRKKYSCINAIQNEDGTVLMRREDIAEIMADTFLKYHNTPSTDANTEGMVVHSLNTFLLQNPPHPHHSEPFLTTPRTVHALINRTPSTKAPGVDSIQNLVLKNLPRKSIVQLTTIINAISIQTLEKSSAS
;
A
#
# COMPACT_ATOMS: atom_id res chain seq x y z
N MET A 1 14.95 6.83 7.49
CA MET A 1 15.43 6.00 8.62
C MET A 1 16.94 6.14 8.66
N TYR A 2 17.52 6.43 9.81
CA TYR A 2 18.94 6.70 9.97
C TYR A 2 19.61 5.65 10.86
N TYR A 3 20.83 5.25 10.52
CA TYR A 3 21.65 4.40 11.36
C TYR A 3 23.08 4.94 11.33
N ASN A 4 23.63 5.22 12.50
CA ASN A 4 25.04 5.53 12.66
C ASN A 4 25.72 4.41 13.45
N SER A 5 26.73 3.79 12.85
CA SER A 5 27.49 2.73 13.52
C SER A 5 28.14 3.25 14.82
N PRO A 6 28.16 2.47 15.91
CA PRO A 6 28.81 2.88 17.16
C PRO A 6 30.31 3.21 17.00
N ALA A 7 30.95 2.60 16.00
CA ALA A 7 32.37 2.81 15.69
C ALA A 7 32.63 4.07 14.83
N LYS A 8 31.58 4.66 14.25
CA LYS A 8 31.69 5.82 13.36
C LYS A 8 31.39 7.11 14.12
N GLN A 9 32.25 8.09 13.94
CA GLN A 9 32.01 9.44 14.44
C GLN A 9 30.91 10.10 13.61
N LEU A 10 29.94 10.69 14.30
CA LEU A 10 28.84 11.39 13.67
C LEU A 10 29.34 12.67 12.99
N ASP A 11 28.92 12.87 11.74
CA ASP A 11 29.31 14.01 10.91
C ASP A 11 28.18 15.03 10.83
N ALA A 12 28.43 16.24 11.34
CA ALA A 12 27.46 17.34 11.35
C ALA A 12 27.09 17.80 9.92
N ALA A 13 28.02 17.76 8.97
CA ALA A 13 27.76 18.16 7.59
C ALA A 13 26.81 17.16 6.90
N GLN A 14 26.94 15.87 7.22
CA GLN A 14 26.00 14.85 6.75
C GLN A 14 24.59 15.06 7.31
N LEU A 15 24.46 15.36 8.62
CA LEU A 15 23.15 15.67 9.20
C LEU A 15 22.52 16.92 8.56
N GLU A 16 23.32 17.96 8.31
CA GLU A 16 22.84 19.17 7.65
C GLU A 16 22.36 18.89 6.23
N GLY A 17 23.10 18.08 5.46
CA GLY A 17 22.69 17.63 4.14
C GLY A 17 21.36 16.88 4.16
N LEU A 18 21.17 15.96 5.13
CA LEU A 18 19.93 15.20 5.28
C LEU A 18 18.71 16.11 5.58
N LEU A 19 18.90 17.12 6.43
CA LEU A 19 17.82 18.02 6.83
C LEU A 19 17.45 19.03 5.74
N LYS A 20 18.31 19.27 4.75
CA LYS A 20 18.07 20.18 3.61
C LYS A 20 17.38 19.53 2.41
N ILE A 21 17.08 18.22 2.47
CA ILE A 21 16.44 17.50 1.35
C ILE A 21 15.04 18.05 1.04
N SER A 22 14.32 18.58 2.03
CA SER A 22 12.98 19.13 1.85
C SER A 22 12.67 20.21 2.88
N ARG A 23 11.53 20.89 2.70
CA ARG A 23 11.05 21.95 3.61
C ARG A 23 10.69 21.42 5.00
N LYS A 24 10.12 20.21 5.10
CA LYS A 24 9.77 19.50 6.34
C LYS A 24 10.48 18.15 6.31
N VAL A 25 11.32 17.86 7.30
CA VAL A 25 12.11 16.61 7.34
C VAL A 25 12.06 16.00 8.74
N VAL A 26 11.89 14.67 8.80
CA VAL A 26 12.01 13.86 10.02
C VAL A 26 13.03 12.75 9.76
N VAL A 27 14.06 12.70 10.59
CA VAL A 27 15.13 11.70 10.57
C VAL A 27 15.04 10.89 11.86
N ALA A 28 14.50 9.67 11.76
CA ALA A 28 14.35 8.76 12.90
C ALA A 28 15.25 7.52 12.73
N GLY A 29 15.84 7.05 13.82
CA GLY A 29 16.56 5.78 13.89
C GLY A 29 17.64 5.76 14.97
N ASP A 30 18.60 4.85 14.85
CA ASP A 30 19.66 4.64 15.86
C ASP A 30 20.88 5.51 15.55
N PHE A 31 21.10 6.53 16.39
CA PHE A 31 22.21 7.46 16.24
C PHE A 31 23.50 6.99 16.95
N ASN A 32 23.40 5.96 17.81
CA ASN A 32 24.46 5.55 18.73
C ASN A 32 25.11 6.73 19.48
N ALA A 33 24.27 7.72 19.82
CA ALA A 33 24.66 8.97 20.45
C ALA A 33 24.10 9.00 21.88
N THR A 34 24.97 8.93 22.89
CA THR A 34 24.58 8.98 24.30
C THR A 34 24.87 10.36 24.86
N HIS A 35 23.88 11.02 25.46
CA HIS A 35 24.05 12.30 26.14
C HIS A 35 23.05 12.45 27.29
N VAL A 36 23.45 13.16 28.35
CA VAL A 36 22.61 13.40 29.54
C VAL A 36 21.31 14.13 29.22
N ASN A 37 21.30 14.99 28.19
CA ASN A 37 20.13 15.77 27.78
C ASN A 37 18.94 14.92 27.30
N TRP A 38 19.19 13.67 26.88
CA TRP A 38 18.15 12.73 26.49
C TRP A 38 18.17 11.46 27.34
N GLY A 39 18.55 11.59 28.61
CA GLY A 39 18.35 10.53 29.61
C GLY A 39 19.44 9.46 29.65
N CYS A 40 20.57 9.63 28.97
CA CYS A 40 21.71 8.72 29.12
C CYS A 40 22.55 9.05 30.36
N ARG A 41 23.21 8.04 30.94
CA ARG A 41 24.07 8.22 32.13
C ARG A 41 25.38 8.95 31.84
N ARG A 42 25.91 8.81 30.62
CA ARG A 42 27.20 9.38 30.19
C ARG A 42 27.08 9.92 28.78
N ASN A 43 27.93 10.90 28.48
CA ASN A 43 28.10 11.43 27.15
C ASN A 43 29.11 10.57 26.37
N ASN A 44 28.89 10.39 25.06
CA ASN A 44 29.91 9.92 24.13
C ASN A 44 30.21 11.00 23.08
N ALA A 45 31.22 10.78 22.23
CA ALA A 45 31.62 11.74 21.20
C ALA A 45 30.44 12.11 20.27
N ASN A 46 29.69 11.11 19.81
CA ASN A 46 28.53 11.31 18.94
C ASN A 46 27.41 12.11 19.63
N GLY A 47 27.18 11.88 20.92
CA GLY A 47 26.20 12.63 21.72
C GLY A 47 26.60 14.09 21.90
N ASN A 48 27.88 14.37 22.13
CA ASN A 48 28.36 15.76 22.18
C ASN A 48 28.21 16.46 20.82
N THR A 49 28.57 15.78 19.72
CA THR A 49 28.41 16.33 18.35
C THR A 49 26.94 16.60 18.02
N LEU A 50 26.05 15.63 18.28
CA LEU A 50 24.62 15.77 18.01
C LEU A 50 23.99 16.89 18.86
N ASN A 51 24.34 16.98 20.14
CA ASN A 51 23.86 18.05 21.01
C ASN A 51 24.34 19.44 20.54
N ALA A 52 25.62 19.56 20.16
CA ALA A 52 26.14 20.80 19.60
C ALA A 52 25.47 21.16 18.27
N PHE A 53 25.20 20.18 17.41
CA PHE A 53 24.48 20.37 16.16
C PHE A 53 23.06 20.93 16.40
N THR A 54 22.30 20.36 17.33
CA THR A 54 20.95 20.82 17.66
C THR A 54 20.93 22.19 18.33
N MET A 55 21.99 22.58 19.03
CA MET A 55 22.12 23.91 19.62
C MET A 55 22.44 25.00 18.58
N ASN A 56 23.05 24.62 17.46
CA ASN A 56 23.52 25.54 16.43
C ASN A 56 22.68 25.48 15.13
N SER A 57 21.52 24.79 15.16
CA SER A 57 20.63 24.66 14.01
C SER A 57 19.16 24.76 14.43
N ASP A 58 18.27 24.93 13.45
CA ASP A 58 16.82 24.92 13.66
C ASP A 58 16.27 23.49 13.85
N ALA A 59 17.14 22.49 14.00
CA ALA A 59 16.75 21.10 14.18
C ALA A 59 16.34 20.82 15.61
N LEU A 60 15.15 20.23 15.76
CA LEU A 60 14.62 19.78 17.04
C LEU A 60 14.91 18.30 17.23
N LEU A 61 15.43 17.94 18.41
CA LEU A 61 15.66 16.57 18.80
C LEU A 61 14.54 16.10 19.73
N TYR A 62 13.92 14.99 19.37
CA TYR A 62 12.90 14.31 20.14
C TYR A 62 13.40 12.94 20.55
N PHE A 63 13.07 12.56 21.78
CA PHE A 63 13.52 11.33 22.41
C PHE A 63 12.47 10.84 23.41
N PRO A 64 12.33 9.51 23.59
CA PRO A 64 11.45 8.96 24.60
C PRO A 64 12.03 9.16 26.01
N SER A 65 11.13 9.18 27.00
CA SER A 65 11.50 9.24 28.42
C SER A 65 12.07 7.93 28.97
N GLU A 66 11.82 6.81 28.27
CA GLU A 66 12.33 5.49 28.61
C GLU A 66 13.54 5.10 27.73
N PRO A 67 14.52 4.34 28.27
CA PRO A 67 15.65 3.85 27.49
C PRO A 67 15.22 2.98 26.30
N THR A 68 15.87 3.17 25.16
CA THR A 68 15.57 2.47 23.91
C THR A 68 16.52 1.31 23.64
N HIS A 69 17.70 1.29 24.26
CA HIS A 69 18.62 0.16 24.27
C HIS A 69 18.77 -0.37 25.69
N ILE A 70 18.49 -1.67 25.88
CA ILE A 70 18.53 -2.38 27.16
C ILE A 70 19.46 -3.61 27.03
N PRO A 71 20.77 -3.44 27.30
CA PRO A 71 21.79 -4.47 27.07
C PRO A 71 21.61 -5.71 27.93
N ALA A 72 21.64 -6.92 27.35
CA ALA A 72 21.48 -8.16 28.11
C ALA A 72 22.58 -8.40 29.16
N ASN A 73 23.80 -7.90 28.92
CA ASN A 73 24.97 -8.03 29.79
C ASN A 73 24.94 -7.13 31.05
N GLY A 74 23.86 -6.35 31.27
CA GLY A 74 23.71 -5.51 32.46
C GLY A 74 24.50 -4.20 32.41
N THR A 75 25.03 -3.81 31.25
CA THR A 75 25.49 -2.43 31.07
C THR A 75 24.32 -1.45 31.14
N ASN A 76 24.63 -0.17 31.37
CA ASN A 76 23.61 0.85 31.59
C ASN A 76 22.71 0.99 30.35
N PRO A 77 21.38 0.97 30.52
CA PRO A 77 20.46 1.33 29.45
C PRO A 77 20.75 2.72 28.88
N SER A 78 20.48 2.90 27.60
CA SER A 78 20.70 4.17 26.89
C SER A 78 19.53 4.50 25.97
N THR A 79 19.34 5.79 25.72
CA THR A 79 18.37 6.32 24.75
C THR A 79 19.16 6.75 23.52
N VAL A 80 19.23 5.88 22.52
CA VAL A 80 20.06 6.08 21.29
C VAL A 80 19.23 6.04 20.00
N ASP A 81 18.05 5.44 20.05
CA ASP A 81 17.00 5.60 19.04
C ASP A 81 16.31 6.96 19.23
N LEU A 82 16.63 7.90 18.35
CA LEU A 82 16.24 9.32 18.44
C LEU A 82 15.51 9.78 17.17
N VAL A 83 14.86 10.94 17.26
CA VAL A 83 14.20 11.59 16.12
C VAL A 83 14.68 13.04 16.01
N LEU A 84 15.29 13.37 14.88
CA LEU A 84 15.72 14.72 14.54
C LEU A 84 14.76 15.31 13.50
N ALA A 85 14.23 16.51 13.73
CA ALA A 85 13.23 17.10 12.84
C ALA A 85 13.48 18.57 12.56
N VAL A 86 13.16 19.01 11.34
CA VAL A 86 13.23 20.41 10.91
C VAL A 86 11.88 20.81 10.34
N ASN A 87 11.34 21.93 10.81
CA ASN A 87 10.03 22.48 10.42
C ASN A 87 8.84 21.51 10.60
N VAL A 88 8.97 20.54 11.51
CA VAL A 88 7.91 19.63 11.95
C VAL A 88 7.78 19.81 13.46
N LYS A 89 6.65 20.35 13.92
CA LYS A 89 6.43 20.68 15.33
C LYS A 89 5.48 19.71 16.05
N ASP A 90 4.66 19.00 15.29
CA ASP A 90 3.60 18.13 15.82
C ASP A 90 4.06 16.66 15.90
N ILE A 91 5.23 16.41 16.50
CA ILE A 91 5.62 15.04 16.86
C ILE A 91 4.95 14.72 18.20
N GLY A 92 4.04 13.76 18.19
CA GLY A 92 3.29 13.31 19.36
C GLY A 92 4.17 12.58 20.38
N ASP A 93 3.56 12.21 21.51
CA ASP A 93 4.24 11.51 22.60
C ASP A 93 4.94 10.24 22.11
N MET A 94 6.19 10.05 22.58
CA MET A 94 7.01 8.89 22.23
C MET A 94 6.79 7.76 23.21
N ASN A 95 6.20 6.67 22.73
CA ASN A 95 6.03 5.43 23.47
C ASN A 95 7.13 4.43 23.16
N VAL A 96 7.62 3.73 24.18
CA VAL A 96 8.66 2.71 24.05
C VAL A 96 8.08 1.32 24.28
N GLU A 97 8.16 0.47 23.27
CA GLU A 97 7.72 -0.92 23.32
C GLU A 97 8.89 -1.90 23.28
N THR A 98 9.06 -2.67 24.36
CA THR A 98 10.16 -3.61 24.50
C THR A 98 10.04 -4.82 23.59
N THR A 99 11.07 -5.10 22.80
CA THR A 99 11.08 -6.24 21.87
C THR A 99 11.82 -7.46 22.42
N SER A 100 12.05 -8.48 21.59
CA SER A 100 12.96 -9.58 21.91
C SER A 100 14.44 -9.22 21.66
N SER A 101 14.72 -8.09 21.02
CA SER A 101 16.06 -7.51 20.92
C SER A 101 16.41 -6.79 22.22
N ASP A 102 17.68 -6.44 22.33
CA ASP A 102 18.18 -5.39 23.22
C ASP A 102 17.63 -4.00 22.90
N HIS A 103 17.25 -3.71 21.65
CA HIS A 103 16.51 -2.48 21.30
C HIS A 103 14.99 -2.61 21.52
N ALA A 104 14.39 -1.53 22.01
CA ALA A 104 12.96 -1.29 22.07
C ALA A 104 12.50 -0.48 20.85
N VAL A 105 11.24 -0.63 20.47
CA VAL A 105 10.63 0.15 19.39
C VAL A 105 10.13 1.47 19.95
N VAL A 106 10.45 2.57 19.28
CA VAL A 106 9.90 3.89 19.56
C VAL A 106 8.72 4.13 18.62
N ILE A 107 7.55 4.45 19.19
CA ILE A 107 6.31 4.73 18.47
C ILE A 107 5.91 6.16 18.78
N PHE A 108 5.66 6.94 17.73
CA PHE A 108 5.18 8.33 17.85
C PHE A 108 4.32 8.66 16.65
N ASP A 109 3.41 9.61 16.83
CA ASP A 109 2.53 10.10 15.78
C ASP A 109 3.11 11.37 15.16
N LEU A 110 2.95 11.52 13.84
CA LEU A 110 3.21 12.76 13.13
C LEU A 110 1.87 13.46 12.89
N GLY A 111 1.67 14.60 13.56
CA GLY A 111 0.47 15.41 13.43
C GLY A 111 0.43 16.21 12.13
N GLU A 112 -0.54 15.90 11.28
CA GLU A 112 -1.39 16.82 10.50
C GLU A 112 -2.26 15.93 9.59
N GLY A 113 -3.46 15.58 10.06
CA GLY A 113 -4.45 14.85 9.28
C GLY A 113 -5.52 14.26 10.18
N ALA A 114 -6.80 14.54 9.87
CA ALA A 114 -7.91 13.76 10.42
C ALA A 114 -7.57 12.27 10.25
N ALA A 115 -7.86 11.45 11.27
CA ALA A 115 -7.69 10.00 11.19
C ALA A 115 -8.19 9.55 9.81
N VAL A 116 -7.27 9.14 8.93
CA VAL A 116 -7.65 8.70 7.58
C VAL A 116 -8.55 7.52 7.86
N ASP A 117 -9.84 7.66 7.54
CA ASP A 117 -10.73 6.54 7.63
C ASP A 117 -10.22 5.50 6.63
N VAL A 118 -9.46 4.54 7.14
CA VAL A 118 -8.84 3.48 6.36
C VAL A 118 -9.90 2.57 5.75
N ASN A 119 -11.16 2.73 6.14
CA ASN A 119 -12.28 2.02 5.56
C ASN A 119 -12.47 2.39 4.09
N ILE A 120 -12.27 1.40 3.24
CA ILE A 120 -12.55 1.49 1.81
C ILE A 120 -13.98 1.01 1.58
N THR A 121 -14.83 1.90 1.08
CA THR A 121 -16.18 1.56 0.64
C THR A 121 -16.14 1.00 -0.77
N ARG A 122 -16.75 -0.18 -0.99
CA ARG A 122 -16.85 -0.82 -2.32
C ARG A 122 -18.24 -1.36 -2.57
N ASN A 123 -18.67 -1.34 -3.83
CA ASN A 123 -19.91 -1.99 -4.25
C ASN A 123 -19.82 -3.52 -4.03
N ASP A 124 -20.84 -4.09 -3.39
CA ASP A 124 -20.95 -5.53 -3.18
C ASP A 124 -21.82 -6.17 -4.28
N TYR A 125 -21.22 -6.37 -5.45
CA TYR A 125 -21.88 -6.95 -6.61
C TYR A 125 -22.46 -8.36 -6.38
N SER A 126 -22.01 -9.06 -5.32
CA SER A 126 -22.58 -10.36 -4.92
C SER A 126 -24.03 -10.25 -4.40
N LYS A 127 -24.42 -9.07 -3.91
CA LYS A 127 -25.75 -8.77 -3.37
C LYS A 127 -26.54 -7.80 -4.27
N ALA A 128 -26.07 -7.59 -5.51
CA ALA A 128 -26.71 -6.68 -6.45
C ALA A 128 -28.11 -7.16 -6.85
N ASN A 129 -29.10 -6.26 -6.82
CA ASN A 129 -30.41 -6.53 -7.38
C ASN A 129 -30.42 -6.27 -8.90
N TRP A 130 -29.91 -7.24 -9.66
CA TRP A 130 -29.80 -7.12 -11.12
C TRP A 130 -31.15 -7.02 -11.85
N LEU A 131 -32.23 -7.53 -11.26
CA LEU A 131 -33.58 -7.39 -11.83
C LEU A 131 -34.04 -5.92 -11.76
N LEU A 132 -33.89 -5.28 -10.60
CA LEU A 132 -34.20 -3.87 -10.44
C LEU A 132 -33.25 -2.99 -11.26
N PHE A 133 -31.96 -3.33 -11.31
CA PHE A 133 -30.98 -2.62 -12.16
C PHE A 133 -31.43 -2.61 -13.63
N ARG A 134 -31.78 -3.79 -14.16
CA ARG A 134 -32.28 -3.91 -15.54
C ARG A 134 -33.57 -3.12 -15.76
N LYS A 135 -34.48 -3.10 -14.78
CA LYS A 135 -35.72 -2.33 -14.87
C LYS A 135 -35.43 -0.83 -14.98
N ILE A 136 -34.64 -0.28 -14.05
CA ILE A 136 -34.27 1.14 -14.04
C ILE A 136 -33.56 1.53 -15.33
N MET A 137 -32.57 0.75 -15.75
CA MET A 137 -31.84 1.04 -16.99
C MET A 137 -32.75 0.99 -18.22
N ASN A 138 -33.71 0.06 -18.26
CA ASN A 138 -34.64 -0.05 -19.39
C ASN A 138 -35.65 1.11 -19.46
N GLU A 139 -35.98 1.73 -18.33
CA GLU A 139 -36.81 2.94 -18.24
C GLU A 139 -36.03 4.20 -18.61
N GLN A 140 -34.75 4.28 -18.23
CA GLN A 140 -33.87 5.44 -18.49
C GLN A 140 -33.22 5.45 -19.87
N SER A 141 -33.17 4.30 -20.56
CA SER A 141 -32.49 4.20 -21.86
C SER A 141 -33.33 4.80 -22.98
N VAL A 142 -32.77 5.79 -23.66
CA VAL A 142 -33.41 6.51 -24.78
C VAL A 142 -32.42 6.65 -25.93
N THR A 143 -32.82 6.25 -27.12
CA THR A 143 -32.04 6.41 -28.35
C THR A 143 -32.29 7.81 -28.92
N HIS A 144 -31.22 8.54 -29.21
CA HIS A 144 -31.26 9.88 -29.80
C HIS A 144 -30.55 9.85 -31.16
N ASN A 145 -30.95 10.74 -32.06
CA ASN A 145 -30.15 11.03 -33.25
C ASN A 145 -29.07 12.03 -32.81
N ILE A 146 -27.80 11.69 -33.02
CA ILE A 146 -26.65 12.47 -32.56
C ILE A 146 -26.02 13.11 -33.79
N ASN A 147 -26.15 14.43 -33.94
CA ASN A 147 -25.69 15.14 -35.13
C ASN A 147 -24.51 16.09 -34.85
N THR A 148 -24.25 16.42 -33.58
CA THR A 148 -23.15 17.32 -33.18
C THR A 148 -22.26 16.70 -32.10
N VAL A 149 -21.06 17.25 -31.95
CA VAL A 149 -20.08 16.80 -30.95
C VAL A 149 -20.57 17.15 -29.53
N GLU A 150 -21.18 18.31 -29.36
CA GLU A 150 -21.73 18.78 -28.09
C GLU A 150 -22.90 17.91 -27.61
N GLU A 151 -23.75 17.46 -28.54
CA GLU A 151 -24.82 16.52 -28.25
C GLU A 151 -24.26 15.15 -27.85
N LEU A 152 -23.21 14.69 -28.53
CA LEU A 152 -22.55 13.42 -28.23
C LEU A 152 -22.00 13.40 -26.81
N ASP A 153 -21.23 14.43 -26.42
CA ASP A 153 -20.63 14.51 -25.10
C ASP A 153 -21.70 14.54 -23.99
N LYS A 154 -22.77 15.31 -24.20
CA LYS A 154 -23.91 15.36 -23.27
C LYS A 154 -24.62 14.01 -23.13
N ILE A 155 -24.78 13.28 -24.23
CA ILE A 155 -25.41 11.95 -24.21
C ILE A 155 -24.52 10.93 -23.51
N VAL A 156 -23.21 10.95 -23.74
CA VAL A 156 -22.23 10.10 -23.05
C VAL A 156 -22.27 10.36 -21.55
N GLU A 157 -22.26 11.64 -21.14
CA GLU A 157 -22.37 12.03 -19.74
C GLU A 157 -23.69 11.53 -19.12
N THR A 158 -24.82 11.77 -19.80
CA THR A 158 -26.16 11.36 -19.34
C THR A 158 -26.26 9.83 -19.20
N PHE A 159 -25.70 9.08 -20.14
CA PHE A 159 -25.69 7.63 -20.12
C PHE A 159 -24.84 7.10 -18.95
N THR A 160 -23.64 7.67 -18.75
CA THR A 160 -22.73 7.33 -17.65
C THR A 160 -23.35 7.64 -16.29
N ASN A 161 -24.01 8.79 -16.15
CA ASN A 161 -24.72 9.20 -14.94
C ASN A 161 -25.92 8.30 -14.65
N SER A 162 -26.65 7.87 -15.68
CA SER A 162 -27.77 6.93 -15.54
C SER A 162 -27.30 5.58 -14.99
N ILE A 163 -26.22 5.01 -15.55
CA ILE A 163 -25.62 3.77 -15.05
C ILE A 163 -25.16 3.94 -13.61
N THR A 164 -24.43 5.02 -13.30
CA THR A 164 -23.90 5.27 -11.96
C THR A 164 -25.01 5.46 -10.93
N SER A 165 -26.10 6.13 -11.29
CA SER A 165 -27.30 6.29 -10.45
C SER A 165 -28.01 4.95 -10.22
N ALA A 166 -28.17 4.14 -11.27
CA ALA A 166 -28.75 2.81 -11.16
C ALA A 166 -27.90 1.89 -10.26
N ILE A 167 -26.57 1.94 -10.36
CA ILE A 167 -25.65 1.21 -9.46
C ILE A 167 -25.92 1.63 -8.01
N LYS A 168 -25.93 2.94 -7.71
CA LYS A 168 -26.15 3.45 -6.35
C LYS A 168 -27.48 2.99 -5.75
N LYS A 169 -28.54 2.89 -6.55
CA LYS A 169 -29.88 2.46 -6.10
C LYS A 169 -30.02 0.96 -5.91
N THR A 170 -29.21 0.14 -6.58
CA THR A 170 -29.48 -1.31 -6.72
C THR A 170 -28.37 -2.21 -6.19
N ILE A 171 -27.18 -1.65 -5.97
CA ILE A 171 -26.01 -2.39 -5.50
C ILE A 171 -25.60 -1.84 -4.14
N PRO A 172 -25.72 -2.64 -3.06
CA PRO A 172 -25.33 -2.19 -1.74
C PRO A 172 -23.81 -1.98 -1.68
N GLN A 173 -23.38 -1.03 -0.86
CA GLN A 173 -21.98 -0.82 -0.55
C GLN A 173 -21.58 -1.63 0.69
N LYS A 174 -20.35 -2.12 0.69
CA LYS A 174 -19.70 -2.71 1.86
C LYS A 174 -18.46 -1.93 2.23
N THR A 175 -18.32 -1.73 3.53
CA THR A 175 -17.15 -1.09 4.12
C THR A 175 -16.11 -2.15 4.42
N ILE A 176 -14.89 -1.96 3.93
CA ILE A 176 -13.77 -2.88 4.11
C ILE A 176 -12.65 -2.12 4.79
N ASN A 177 -12.29 -2.54 5.99
CA ASN A 177 -11.05 -2.09 6.61
C ASN A 177 -9.90 -3.00 6.12
N PRO A 178 -8.96 -2.50 5.29
CA PRO A 178 -7.85 -3.30 4.78
C PRO A 178 -6.85 -3.68 5.88
N TYR A 179 -6.85 -2.96 7.00
CA TYR A 179 -5.99 -3.21 8.16
C TYR A 179 -6.69 -3.96 9.29
N LYS A 180 -7.96 -4.37 9.10
CA LYS A 180 -8.62 -5.27 10.03
C LYS A 180 -8.04 -6.67 9.85
N PHE A 181 -6.90 -6.89 10.49
CA PHE A 181 -6.38 -8.22 10.73
C PHE A 181 -7.41 -9.02 11.54
N ASN A 182 -7.39 -10.34 11.45
CA ASN A 182 -8.22 -11.18 12.32
C ASN A 182 -7.88 -10.81 13.77
N GLU A 183 -8.79 -10.09 14.41
CA GLU A 183 -8.65 -9.69 15.80
C GLU A 183 -8.49 -10.98 16.62
N LEU A 184 -7.38 -11.04 17.36
CA LEU A 184 -7.17 -12.12 18.29
C LEU A 184 -8.28 -12.09 19.35
N PRO A 185 -8.73 -13.25 19.85
CA PRO A 185 -9.67 -13.29 20.96
C PRO A 185 -9.19 -12.42 22.13
N PRO A 186 -10.08 -11.68 22.83
CA PRO A 186 -9.70 -10.77 23.90
C PRO A 186 -8.81 -11.39 24.98
N GLN A 187 -9.02 -12.67 25.29
CA GLN A 187 -8.20 -13.43 26.22
C GLN A 187 -6.73 -13.54 25.78
N ILE A 188 -6.46 -13.84 24.51
CA ILE A 188 -5.09 -13.92 23.99
C ILE A 188 -4.43 -12.54 24.03
N VAL A 189 -5.18 -11.48 23.72
CA VAL A 189 -4.70 -10.10 23.80
C VAL A 189 -4.32 -9.73 25.24
N ALA A 190 -5.16 -10.09 26.22
CA ALA A 190 -4.86 -9.88 27.64
C ALA A 190 -3.58 -10.63 28.07
N HIS A 191 -3.39 -11.88 27.66
CA HIS A 191 -2.16 -12.62 27.94
C HIS A 191 -0.93 -12.01 27.26
N ILE A 192 -1.05 -11.49 26.04
CA ILE A 192 0.03 -10.75 25.36
C ILE A 192 0.40 -9.50 26.18
N ALA A 193 -0.59 -8.75 26.66
CA ALA A 193 -0.36 -7.57 27.48
C ALA A 193 0.38 -7.93 28.79
N GLU A 194 -0.02 -9.00 29.47
CA GLU A 194 0.64 -9.43 30.72
C GLU A 194 2.06 -9.96 30.48
N ARG A 195 2.27 -10.71 29.38
CA ARG A 195 3.61 -11.12 28.94
C ARG A 195 4.51 -9.91 28.68
N ASN A 196 3.99 -8.87 28.01
CA ASN A 196 4.73 -7.65 27.70
C ASN A 196 5.00 -6.83 28.97
N ARG A 197 4.08 -6.82 29.94
CA ARG A 197 4.29 -6.23 31.27
C ARG A 197 5.45 -6.92 32.00
N HIS A 198 5.43 -8.25 32.08
CA HIS A 198 6.53 -9.01 32.71
C HIS A 198 7.86 -8.85 31.99
N ARG A 199 7.85 -8.75 30.65
CA ARG A 199 9.05 -8.45 29.87
C ARG A 199 9.63 -7.08 30.25
N ARG A 200 8.81 -6.03 30.28
CA ARG A 200 9.23 -4.68 30.70
C ARG A 200 9.83 -4.70 32.10
N LEU A 201 9.14 -5.35 33.04
CA LEU A 201 9.62 -5.48 34.42
C LEU A 201 10.94 -6.24 34.50
N TYR A 202 11.08 -7.37 33.79
CA TYR A 202 12.32 -8.14 33.74
C TYR A 202 13.47 -7.33 33.16
N GLN A 203 13.25 -6.60 32.08
CA GLN A 203 14.30 -5.78 31.47
C GLN A 203 14.79 -4.66 32.40
N ARG A 204 13.90 -4.06 33.19
CA ARG A 204 14.22 -3.01 34.19
C ARG A 204 14.89 -3.55 35.45
N THR A 205 14.38 -4.64 36.01
CA THR A 205 14.76 -5.14 37.35
C THR A 205 15.74 -6.31 37.31
N ARG A 206 15.78 -7.04 36.20
CA ARG A 206 16.44 -8.36 36.06
C ARG A 206 15.98 -9.41 37.06
N ASP A 207 14.80 -9.24 37.65
CA ASP A 207 14.21 -10.20 38.57
C ASP A 207 13.87 -11.53 37.85
N PRO A 208 14.45 -12.67 38.28
CA PRO A 208 14.13 -13.99 37.74
C PRO A 208 12.65 -14.35 37.77
N LEU A 209 11.88 -13.84 38.73
CA LEU A 209 10.45 -14.09 38.85
C LEU A 209 9.70 -13.57 37.61
N HIS A 210 10.02 -12.36 37.17
CA HIS A 210 9.41 -11.77 35.97
C HIS A 210 9.83 -12.50 34.69
N HIS A 211 11.06 -13.03 34.64
CA HIS A 211 11.49 -13.88 33.54
C HIS A 211 10.71 -15.20 33.48
N GLN A 212 10.47 -15.84 34.62
CA GLN A 212 9.66 -17.05 34.71
C GLN A 212 8.22 -16.79 34.26
N GLN A 213 7.59 -15.72 34.75
CA GLN A 213 6.24 -15.31 34.36
C GLN A 213 6.15 -15.00 32.86
N MET A 214 7.12 -14.26 32.30
CA MET A 214 7.20 -14.01 30.87
C MET A 214 7.24 -15.32 30.06
N LYS A 215 8.04 -16.31 30.48
CA LYS A 215 8.12 -17.62 29.82
C LYS A 215 6.80 -18.39 29.93
N GLN A 216 6.14 -18.35 31.10
CA GLN A 216 4.85 -18.98 31.33
C GLN A 216 3.79 -18.43 30.37
N TYR A 217 3.59 -17.11 30.34
CA TYR A 217 2.64 -16.49 29.40
C TYR A 217 3.02 -16.74 27.94
N SER A 218 4.31 -16.76 27.61
CA SER A 218 4.75 -17.12 26.24
C SER A 218 4.38 -18.56 25.85
N ARG A 219 4.29 -19.50 26.81
CA ARG A 219 3.77 -20.86 26.56
C ARG A 219 2.26 -20.84 26.38
N ILE A 220 1.53 -20.17 27.26
CA ILE A 220 0.07 -20.04 27.20
C ILE A 220 -0.36 -19.43 25.86
N ILE A 221 0.21 -18.28 25.48
CA ILE A 221 -0.09 -17.61 24.22
C ILE A 221 0.18 -18.53 23.01
N ARG A 222 1.29 -19.29 23.01
CA ARG A 222 1.59 -20.22 21.91
C ARG A 222 0.51 -21.30 21.79
N GLN A 223 0.07 -21.86 22.91
CA GLN A 223 -0.99 -22.86 22.94
C GLN A 223 -2.32 -22.28 22.46
N GLU A 224 -2.76 -21.16 23.04
CA GLU A 224 -4.03 -20.51 22.67
C GLU A 224 -4.05 -20.07 21.20
N ILE A 225 -2.93 -19.56 20.66
CA ILE A 225 -2.83 -19.21 19.24
C ILE A 225 -2.92 -20.46 18.37
N ALA A 226 -2.29 -21.58 18.75
CA ALA A 226 -2.36 -22.83 18.00
C ALA A 226 -3.81 -23.37 17.97
N GLU A 227 -4.49 -23.38 19.12
CA GLU A 227 -5.89 -23.80 19.25
C GLU A 227 -6.83 -22.88 18.47
N TYR A 228 -6.66 -21.56 18.58
CA TYR A 228 -7.42 -20.57 17.83
C TYR A 228 -7.26 -20.74 16.32
N ARG A 229 -6.02 -20.94 15.84
CA ARG A 229 -5.73 -21.18 14.42
C ARG A 229 -6.38 -22.48 13.94
N SER A 230 -6.26 -23.56 14.71
CA SER A 230 -6.87 -24.86 14.40
C SER A 230 -8.39 -24.75 14.30
N THR A 231 -9.03 -24.15 15.31
CA THR A 231 -10.49 -23.98 15.37
C THR A 231 -11.00 -23.08 14.25
N SER A 232 -10.31 -21.97 13.99
CA SER A 232 -10.64 -21.06 12.89
C SER A 232 -10.51 -21.74 11.53
N TYR A 233 -9.47 -22.56 11.34
CA TYR A 233 -9.28 -23.33 10.13
C TYR A 233 -10.37 -24.40 9.96
N ALA A 234 -10.72 -25.15 11.01
CA ALA A 234 -11.81 -26.11 10.99
C ALA A 234 -13.17 -25.46 10.66
N LYS A 235 -13.45 -24.28 11.24
CA LYS A 235 -14.64 -23.49 10.90
C LYS A 235 -14.64 -23.06 9.43
N ARG A 236 -13.49 -22.63 8.91
CA ARG A 236 -13.32 -22.30 7.49
C ARG A 236 -13.61 -23.51 6.61
N LEU A 237 -13.08 -24.69 6.94
CA LEU A 237 -13.32 -25.93 6.18
C LEU A 237 -14.80 -26.32 6.14
N ARG A 238 -15.53 -26.20 7.26
CA ARG A 238 -16.98 -26.46 7.31
C ARG A 238 -17.79 -25.53 6.41
N GLY A 239 -17.31 -24.30 6.18
CA GLY A 239 -17.97 -23.32 5.32
C GLY A 239 -17.60 -23.42 3.84
N VAL A 240 -16.77 -24.38 3.43
CA VAL A 240 -16.36 -24.56 2.03
C VAL A 240 -17.49 -25.21 1.23
N ASN A 241 -17.79 -24.64 0.06
CA ASN A 241 -18.83 -25.11 -0.85
C ASN A 241 -18.26 -25.26 -2.28
N VAL A 242 -18.71 -26.29 -3.00
CA VAL A 242 -18.30 -26.54 -4.40
C VAL A 242 -18.89 -25.49 -5.34
N LYS A 243 -20.12 -25.02 -5.07
CA LYS A 243 -20.91 -24.16 -5.96
C LYS A 243 -20.45 -22.70 -5.98
N ASP A 244 -19.80 -22.22 -4.93
CA ASP A 244 -19.39 -20.81 -4.79
C ASP A 244 -17.89 -20.57 -5.09
N GLY A 245 -17.18 -21.62 -5.53
CA GLY A 245 -15.76 -21.55 -5.87
C GLY A 245 -14.80 -21.45 -4.67
N THR A 246 -15.29 -21.56 -3.43
CA THR A 246 -14.43 -21.54 -2.23
C THR A 246 -13.50 -22.75 -2.16
N VAL A 247 -13.93 -23.92 -2.66
CA VAL A 247 -13.07 -25.11 -2.82
C VAL A 247 -11.85 -24.80 -3.67
N TRP A 248 -12.05 -24.16 -4.84
CA TRP A 248 -10.95 -23.81 -5.74
C TRP A 248 -9.99 -22.81 -5.13
N LYS A 249 -10.52 -21.81 -4.40
CA LYS A 249 -9.69 -20.87 -3.63
C LYS A 249 -8.87 -21.60 -2.58
N LEU A 250 -9.47 -22.49 -1.79
CA LEU A 250 -8.76 -23.27 -0.77
C LEU A 250 -7.67 -24.13 -1.39
N ASN A 251 -7.99 -24.89 -2.45
CA ASN A 251 -7.04 -25.74 -3.16
C ASN A 251 -5.86 -24.92 -3.72
N LYS A 252 -6.12 -23.74 -4.29
CA LYS A 252 -5.08 -22.82 -4.76
C LYS A 252 -4.14 -22.38 -3.62
N HIS A 253 -4.67 -22.11 -2.43
CA HIS A 253 -3.85 -21.76 -1.27
C HIS A 253 -3.01 -22.94 -0.78
N LEU A 254 -3.58 -24.15 -0.74
CA LEU A 254 -2.88 -25.37 -0.32
C LEU A 254 -1.78 -25.78 -1.30
N ARG A 255 -2.01 -25.59 -2.59
CA ARG A 255 -1.03 -25.88 -3.65
C ARG A 255 -0.01 -24.78 -3.86
N LYS A 256 -0.18 -23.61 -3.22
CA LYS A 256 0.74 -22.49 -3.40
C LYS A 256 2.08 -22.89 -2.79
N LYS A 257 3.05 -23.20 -3.66
CA LYS A 257 4.45 -23.33 -3.25
C LYS A 257 4.95 -21.92 -2.93
N TYR A 258 5.36 -21.71 -1.69
CA TYR A 258 6.13 -20.54 -1.33
C TYR A 258 7.53 -20.76 -1.89
N SER A 259 7.94 -19.94 -2.85
CA SER A 259 9.37 -19.81 -3.13
C SER A 259 10.01 -19.26 -1.86
N CYS A 260 11.07 -19.91 -1.39
CA CYS A 260 11.97 -19.28 -0.44
C CYS A 260 12.36 -17.93 -1.04
N ILE A 261 12.40 -16.87 -0.23
CA ILE A 261 13.15 -15.69 -0.65
C ILE A 261 14.59 -16.21 -0.78
N ASN A 262 15.11 -16.22 -2.00
CA ASN A 262 16.48 -16.63 -2.24
C ASN A 262 17.40 -15.70 -1.46
N ALA A 263 18.49 -16.25 -0.95
CA ALA A 263 19.52 -15.42 -0.33
C ALA A 263 20.00 -14.39 -1.37
N ILE A 264 20.32 -13.18 -0.90
CA ILE A 264 20.78 -12.11 -1.77
C ILE A 264 22.12 -12.53 -2.36
N GLN A 265 22.22 -12.45 -3.68
CA GLN A 265 23.39 -12.89 -4.42
C GLN A 265 24.08 -11.69 -5.07
N ASN A 266 25.40 -11.76 -5.16
CA ASN A 266 26.20 -10.93 -6.04
C ASN A 266 25.89 -11.22 -7.52
N GLU A 267 26.39 -10.37 -8.42
CA GLU A 267 26.30 -10.59 -9.87
C GLU A 267 26.98 -11.89 -10.33
N ASP A 268 27.96 -12.39 -9.57
CA ASP A 268 28.63 -13.67 -9.79
C ASP A 268 27.88 -14.89 -9.22
N GLY A 269 26.72 -14.68 -8.59
CA GLY A 269 25.89 -15.71 -7.97
C GLY A 269 26.31 -16.12 -6.56
N THR A 270 27.34 -15.50 -5.97
CA THR A 270 27.76 -15.79 -4.60
C THR A 270 26.75 -15.26 -3.58
N VAL A 271 26.39 -16.10 -2.59
CA VAL A 271 25.43 -15.74 -1.56
C VAL A 271 26.07 -14.82 -0.52
N LEU A 272 25.48 -13.65 -0.33
CA LEU A 272 25.91 -12.72 0.71
C LEU A 272 25.37 -13.12 2.08
N MET A 273 26.27 -13.17 3.06
CA MET A 273 25.96 -13.52 4.45
C MET A 273 26.16 -12.34 5.42
N ARG A 274 27.00 -11.36 5.06
CA ARG A 274 27.27 -10.18 5.89
C ARG A 274 26.23 -9.09 5.60
N ARG A 275 25.80 -8.40 6.66
CA ARG A 275 24.73 -7.39 6.57
C ARG A 275 25.18 -6.16 5.79
N GLU A 276 26.46 -5.83 5.88
CA GLU A 276 27.10 -4.71 5.22
C GLU A 276 27.08 -4.90 3.70
N ASP A 277 27.54 -6.06 3.22
CA ASP A 277 27.54 -6.39 1.79
C ASP A 277 26.11 -6.41 1.22
N ILE A 278 25.14 -6.91 2.00
CA ILE A 278 23.72 -6.94 1.62
C ILE A 278 23.18 -5.52 1.45
N ALA A 279 23.50 -4.62 2.38
CA ALA A 279 23.06 -3.24 2.34
C ALA A 279 23.64 -2.49 1.14
N GLU A 280 24.93 -2.71 0.84
CA GLU A 280 25.61 -2.09 -0.29
C GLU A 280 25.00 -2.54 -1.63
N ILE A 281 24.82 -3.86 -1.82
CA ILE A 281 24.16 -4.37 -3.04
C ILE A 281 22.73 -3.86 -3.16
N MET A 282 21.99 -3.80 -2.07
CA MET A 282 20.65 -3.22 -2.10
C MET A 282 20.72 -1.76 -2.53
N ALA A 283 21.63 -0.96 -1.99
CA ALA A 283 21.82 0.44 -2.35
C ALA A 283 22.17 0.60 -3.83
N ASP A 284 23.15 -0.16 -4.34
CA ASP A 284 23.55 -0.15 -5.74
C ASP A 284 22.41 -0.56 -6.67
N THR A 285 21.68 -1.61 -6.29
CA THR A 285 20.51 -2.10 -7.04
C THR A 285 19.43 -1.04 -7.08
N PHE A 286 19.12 -0.40 -5.96
CA PHE A 286 18.13 0.67 -5.91
C PHE A 286 18.58 1.88 -6.73
N LEU A 287 19.84 2.31 -6.64
CA LEU A 287 20.39 3.41 -7.44
C LEU A 287 20.25 3.11 -8.94
N LYS A 288 20.62 1.89 -9.37
CA LYS A 288 20.50 1.45 -10.76
C LYS A 288 19.07 1.54 -11.30
N TYR A 289 18.07 1.16 -10.50
CA TYR A 289 16.67 1.11 -10.95
C TYR A 289 15.85 2.37 -10.62
N HIS A 290 16.30 3.20 -9.68
CA HIS A 290 15.59 4.40 -9.20
C HIS A 290 16.35 5.70 -9.48
N ASN A 291 17.33 5.70 -10.37
CA ASN A 291 17.74 6.92 -11.05
C ASN A 291 16.51 7.50 -11.75
N THR A 292 15.84 8.46 -11.08
CA THR A 292 14.83 9.31 -11.69
C THR A 292 15.49 9.96 -12.90
N PRO A 293 14.98 9.76 -14.13
CA PRO A 293 15.50 10.47 -15.27
C PRO A 293 15.01 11.91 -15.13
N SER A 294 15.76 12.71 -14.39
CA SER A 294 15.80 14.13 -14.65
C SER A 294 16.50 14.27 -16.01
N THR A 295 15.72 14.28 -17.09
CA THR A 295 16.14 14.76 -18.43
C THR A 295 17.49 14.21 -18.91
N ASP A 296 17.59 12.89 -19.12
CA ASP A 296 18.67 12.33 -19.95
C ASP A 296 18.17 12.16 -21.39
N ALA A 297 18.79 12.88 -22.33
CA ALA A 297 18.49 12.85 -23.76
C ALA A 297 18.54 11.43 -24.36
N ASN A 298 19.33 10.52 -23.78
CA ASN A 298 19.37 9.12 -24.20
C ASN A 298 18.08 8.37 -23.88
N THR A 299 17.45 8.65 -22.73
CA THR A 299 16.20 7.98 -22.34
C THR A 299 15.05 8.44 -23.24
N GLU A 300 15.01 9.73 -23.57
CA GLU A 300 14.05 10.29 -24.52
C GLU A 300 14.22 9.67 -25.92
N GLY A 301 15.47 9.53 -26.39
CA GLY A 301 15.79 8.84 -27.64
C GLY A 301 15.34 7.37 -27.66
N MET A 302 15.52 6.63 -26.56
CA MET A 302 15.06 5.25 -26.44
C MET A 302 13.53 5.13 -26.44
N VAL A 303 12.84 6.02 -25.74
CA VAL A 303 11.36 6.05 -25.72
C VAL A 303 10.83 6.36 -27.12
N VAL A 304 11.36 7.40 -27.78
CA VAL A 304 10.97 7.77 -29.15
C VAL A 304 11.26 6.63 -30.13
N HIS A 305 12.42 5.98 -30.02
CA HIS A 305 12.76 4.83 -30.87
C HIS A 305 11.82 3.65 -30.64
N SER A 306 11.49 3.34 -29.39
CA SER A 306 10.54 2.26 -29.06
C SER A 306 9.13 2.59 -29.55
N LEU A 307 8.72 3.86 -29.47
CA LEU A 307 7.41 4.32 -29.93
C LEU A 307 7.32 4.25 -31.46
N ASN A 308 8.35 4.71 -32.17
CA ASN A 308 8.45 4.60 -33.63
C ASN A 308 8.49 3.14 -34.10
N THR A 309 9.22 2.28 -33.38
CA THR A 309 9.25 0.83 -33.67
C THR A 309 7.87 0.20 -33.49
N PHE A 310 7.16 0.57 -32.42
CA PHE A 310 5.79 0.10 -32.19
C PHE A 310 4.83 0.55 -33.29
N LEU A 311 4.93 1.81 -33.73
CA LEU A 311 4.13 2.36 -34.83
C LEU A 311 4.47 1.74 -36.19
N LEU A 312 5.73 1.35 -36.42
CA LEU A 312 6.13 0.62 -37.63
C LEU A 312 5.62 -0.83 -37.65
N GLN A 313 5.60 -1.49 -36.48
CA GLN A 313 5.09 -2.86 -36.34
C GLN A 313 3.56 -2.92 -36.29
N ASN A 314 2.93 -1.84 -35.83
CA ASN A 314 1.49 -1.66 -35.79
C ASN A 314 1.16 -0.39 -36.56
N PRO A 315 1.32 -0.40 -37.90
CA PRO A 315 0.98 0.76 -38.71
C PRO A 315 -0.46 1.15 -38.38
N PRO A 316 -0.74 2.44 -38.14
CA PRO A 316 -2.11 2.88 -37.95
C PRO A 316 -2.93 2.33 -39.11
N HIS A 317 -4.05 1.67 -38.79
CA HIS A 317 -4.93 1.13 -39.81
C HIS A 317 -5.21 2.22 -40.85
N PRO A 318 -5.19 1.90 -42.16
CA PRO A 318 -5.41 2.89 -43.21
C PRO A 318 -6.67 3.68 -42.86
N HIS A 319 -6.59 5.02 -42.92
CA HIS A 319 -7.73 5.90 -42.71
C HIS A 319 -8.91 5.34 -43.49
N HIS A 320 -9.86 4.73 -42.78
CA HIS A 320 -11.04 4.20 -43.42
C HIS A 320 -11.82 5.41 -43.94
N SER A 321 -12.06 5.46 -45.25
CA SER A 321 -12.90 6.47 -45.89
C SER A 321 -14.36 6.39 -45.46
N GLU A 322 -14.73 5.37 -44.67
CA GLU A 322 -16.08 5.12 -44.16
C GLU A 322 -16.08 4.86 -42.65
N PRO A 323 -17.13 5.33 -41.92
CA PRO A 323 -17.27 5.10 -40.49
C PRO A 323 -17.37 3.62 -40.18
N PHE A 324 -16.63 3.16 -39.17
CA PHE A 324 -16.76 1.79 -38.66
C PHE A 324 -18.04 1.68 -37.85
N LEU A 325 -19.15 1.43 -38.54
CA LEU A 325 -20.45 1.22 -37.91
C LEU A 325 -20.54 -0.19 -37.33
N THR A 326 -20.97 -0.27 -36.08
CA THR A 326 -21.20 -1.52 -35.37
C THR A 326 -22.69 -1.75 -35.14
N THR A 327 -23.06 -2.99 -34.82
CA THR A 327 -24.44 -3.39 -34.55
C THR A 327 -24.63 -3.71 -33.07
N PRO A 328 -25.86 -3.61 -32.52
CA PRO A 328 -26.13 -3.98 -31.13
C PRO A 328 -25.77 -5.44 -30.84
N ARG A 329 -25.86 -6.32 -31.85
CA ARG A 329 -25.43 -7.73 -31.74
C ARG A 329 -23.92 -7.84 -31.52
N THR A 330 -23.13 -7.09 -32.30
CA THR A 330 -21.66 -7.05 -32.17
C THR A 330 -21.27 -6.49 -30.82
N VAL A 331 -21.85 -5.36 -30.41
CA VAL A 331 -21.59 -4.73 -29.09
C VAL A 331 -21.92 -5.68 -27.95
N HIS A 332 -23.09 -6.34 -27.99
CA HIS A 332 -23.47 -7.32 -26.97
C HIS A 332 -22.50 -8.50 -26.90
N ALA A 333 -22.07 -9.03 -28.06
CA ALA A 333 -21.11 -10.13 -28.11
C ALA A 333 -19.74 -9.72 -27.53
N LEU A 334 -19.27 -8.50 -27.82
CA LEU A 334 -18.02 -7.96 -27.26
C LEU A 334 -18.10 -7.79 -25.74
N ILE A 335 -19.19 -7.19 -25.23
CA ILE A 335 -19.42 -7.04 -23.79
C ILE A 335 -19.35 -8.40 -23.08
N ASN A 336 -19.99 -9.43 -23.64
CA ASN A 336 -20.00 -10.76 -23.04
C ASN A 336 -18.61 -11.43 -23.06
N ARG A 337 -17.78 -11.17 -24.07
CA ARG A 337 -16.40 -11.66 -24.18
C ARG A 337 -15.45 -11.01 -23.17
N THR A 338 -15.72 -9.78 -22.72
CA THR A 338 -14.85 -9.12 -21.75
C THR A 338 -14.81 -9.88 -20.41
N PRO A 339 -13.66 -10.01 -19.73
CA PRO A 339 -13.63 -10.67 -18.42
C PRO A 339 -14.31 -9.78 -17.36
N SER A 340 -15.24 -10.34 -16.59
CA SER A 340 -16.03 -9.59 -15.59
C SER A 340 -15.19 -9.08 -14.41
N THR A 341 -13.99 -9.62 -14.20
CA THR A 341 -13.10 -9.33 -13.07
C THR A 341 -11.97 -8.34 -13.41
N LYS A 342 -11.96 -7.78 -14.61
CA LYS A 342 -11.00 -6.74 -14.98
C LYS A 342 -11.32 -5.44 -14.26
N ALA A 343 -10.27 -4.63 -14.04
CA ALA A 343 -10.42 -3.32 -13.43
C ALA A 343 -11.33 -2.43 -14.29
N PRO A 344 -12.16 -1.58 -13.66
CA PRO A 344 -12.95 -0.59 -14.40
C PRO A 344 -12.03 0.46 -15.04
N GLY A 345 -12.56 1.17 -16.04
CA GLY A 345 -11.87 2.29 -16.66
C GLY A 345 -11.93 3.57 -15.82
N VAL A 346 -11.62 4.70 -16.44
CA VAL A 346 -11.70 6.04 -15.82
C VAL A 346 -13.11 6.36 -15.29
N ASP A 347 -14.13 5.81 -15.95
CA ASP A 347 -15.54 5.90 -15.55
C ASP A 347 -15.90 5.14 -14.27
N SER A 348 -14.98 4.32 -13.74
CA SER A 348 -15.22 3.42 -12.60
C SER A 348 -16.37 2.40 -12.79
N ILE A 349 -16.81 2.14 -14.03
CA ILE A 349 -17.85 1.17 -14.36
C ILE A 349 -17.21 -0.20 -14.61
N GLN A 350 -17.65 -1.22 -13.85
CA GLN A 350 -17.14 -2.58 -14.03
C GLN A 350 -17.78 -3.30 -15.22
N ASN A 351 -17.02 -4.15 -15.91
CA ASN A 351 -17.51 -5.01 -16.99
C ASN A 351 -18.72 -5.87 -16.57
N LEU A 352 -18.80 -6.26 -15.30
CA LEU A 352 -19.94 -6.99 -14.77
C LEU A 352 -21.25 -6.19 -14.87
N VAL A 353 -21.20 -4.86 -14.72
CA VAL A 353 -22.35 -3.97 -14.89
C VAL A 353 -22.76 -3.94 -16.36
N LEU A 354 -21.80 -3.78 -17.27
CA LEU A 354 -22.05 -3.75 -18.71
C LEU A 354 -22.74 -5.04 -19.20
N LYS A 355 -22.32 -6.20 -18.68
CA LYS A 355 -22.96 -7.50 -18.97
C LYS A 355 -24.40 -7.62 -18.49
N ASN A 356 -24.81 -6.79 -17.53
CA ASN A 356 -26.17 -6.77 -17.00
C ASN A 356 -27.05 -5.67 -17.60
N LEU A 357 -26.55 -4.92 -18.61
CA LEU A 357 -27.35 -3.91 -19.30
C LEU A 357 -28.52 -4.56 -20.07
N PRO A 358 -29.73 -3.95 -20.02
CA PRO A 358 -30.85 -4.41 -20.83
C PRO A 358 -30.64 -4.08 -22.31
N ARG A 359 -31.41 -4.75 -23.20
CA ARG A 359 -31.28 -4.59 -24.65
C ARG A 359 -31.39 -3.14 -25.11
N LYS A 360 -32.28 -2.34 -24.53
CA LYS A 360 -32.43 -0.91 -24.86
C LYS A 360 -31.15 -0.11 -24.60
N SER A 361 -30.48 -0.35 -23.47
CA SER A 361 -29.20 0.32 -23.16
C SER A 361 -28.09 -0.09 -24.11
N ILE A 362 -28.08 -1.34 -24.57
CA ILE A 362 -27.11 -1.81 -25.57
C ILE A 362 -27.32 -1.11 -26.91
N VAL A 363 -28.58 -0.93 -27.33
CA VAL A 363 -28.90 -0.17 -28.55
C VAL A 363 -28.41 1.28 -28.40
N GLN A 364 -28.72 1.94 -27.28
CA GLN A 364 -28.24 3.30 -27.01
C GLN A 364 -26.71 3.40 -27.03
N LEU A 365 -26.00 2.48 -26.38
CA LEU A 365 -24.54 2.41 -26.41
C LEU A 365 -24.00 2.21 -27.84
N THR A 366 -24.69 1.41 -28.65
CA THR A 366 -24.32 1.22 -30.07
C THR A 366 -24.46 2.53 -30.85
N THR A 367 -25.55 3.27 -30.64
CA THR A 367 -25.75 4.59 -31.26
C THR A 367 -24.62 5.55 -30.89
N ILE A 368 -24.21 5.58 -29.62
CA ILE A 368 -23.08 6.40 -29.13
C ILE A 368 -21.77 5.99 -29.83
N ILE A 369 -21.44 4.69 -29.87
CA ILE A 369 -20.21 4.19 -30.52
C ILE A 369 -20.17 4.57 -32.00
N ASN A 370 -21.29 4.41 -32.70
CA ASN A 370 -21.40 4.76 -34.11
C ASN A 370 -21.25 6.27 -34.33
N ALA A 371 -21.86 7.10 -33.49
CA ALA A 371 -21.74 8.55 -33.55
C ALA A 371 -20.28 9.02 -33.33
N ILE A 372 -19.57 8.41 -32.37
CA ILE A 372 -18.13 8.65 -32.16
C ILE A 372 -17.37 8.37 -33.46
N SER A 373 -17.59 7.19 -34.07
CA SER A 373 -16.87 6.80 -35.29
C SER A 373 -17.12 7.75 -36.45
N ILE A 374 -18.36 8.26 -36.61
CA ILE A 374 -18.71 9.21 -37.66
C ILE A 374 -17.99 10.54 -37.44
N GLN A 375 -18.08 11.10 -36.22
CA GLN A 375 -17.51 12.40 -35.91
C GLN A 375 -15.97 12.41 -35.90
N THR A 376 -15.32 11.29 -35.55
CA THR A 376 -13.85 11.19 -35.67
C THR A 376 -13.36 11.27 -37.12
N LEU A 377 -14.16 10.80 -38.09
CA LEU A 377 -13.80 10.90 -39.51
C LEU A 377 -14.00 12.31 -40.07
N GLU A 378 -15.07 12.99 -39.65
CA GLU A 378 -15.34 14.38 -40.04
C GLU A 378 -14.21 15.31 -39.58
N LYS A 379 -13.69 15.12 -38.37
CA LYS A 379 -12.54 15.89 -37.86
C LYS A 379 -11.25 15.62 -38.64
N SER A 380 -10.96 14.36 -39.02
CA SER A 380 -9.78 14.03 -39.83
C SER A 380 -9.86 14.50 -41.28
N SER A 381 -11.06 14.82 -41.77
CA SER A 381 -11.29 15.33 -43.12
C SER A 381 -11.17 16.86 -43.21
N ALA A 382 -11.22 17.55 -42.06
CA ALA A 382 -11.16 19.01 -41.94
C ALA A 382 -9.78 19.56 -41.51
N SER A 383 -8.85 18.66 -41.15
CA SER A 383 -7.44 18.91 -40.84
C SER A 383 -6.54 18.45 -41.96
#